data_AF-A0A5B8BP26-F1
#
_entry.id   AF-A0A5B8BP26-F1
#
_cell.length_a   1.000
_cell.length_b   1.000
_cell.length_c   1.000
_cell.angle_alpha   90.00
_cell.angle_beta   90.00
_cell.angle_gamma   90.00
#
_symmetry.space_group_name_H-M   'P 1'
#
loop_
_entity.id
_entity.type
_entity.pdbx_description
1 polymer ?
#
loop_
_entity_poly.entity_id
_entity_poly.type
_entity_poly.pdbx_seq_one_letter_code
_entity_poly.pdbx_strand_id
1 'polypeptide(L)'
;MAAVLEQFIEGLQQASTLDDVQASVFDLRDIYEVEHVVYHSVNASGGQYAALTYSTDWVDQYLSNGYDRIDPVVVGCYQRFHPVDWRRLDWSGKVSRDFMGEAQNAGVGNQGYTVPIRGPSGQFAMFTVSHNASDTKWTRFTEAHTRDLILAAHYLNQKALEIENGGTAKSTARALSPRERDALTLLALGYSRAQASESLEISEHTLRVYIEGARYKLGAMNTTHAVALALAQGRLVF
;
A
#
# COMPACT_ATOMS: atom_id res chain seq x y z
N MET A 1 -7.79 23.37 -6.65
CA MET A 1 -7.67 22.03 -7.26
C MET A 1 -7.81 22.27 -8.75
N ALA A 2 -6.86 21.83 -9.58
CA ALA A 2 -6.96 22.07 -11.02
C ALA A 2 -8.16 21.29 -11.59
N ALA A 3 -8.95 21.90 -12.49
CA ALA A 3 -10.14 21.28 -13.10
C ALA A 3 -9.87 19.88 -13.70
N VAL A 4 -8.62 19.64 -14.10
CA VAL A 4 -8.14 18.38 -14.67
C VAL A 4 -8.14 17.22 -13.67
N LEU A 5 -7.73 17.47 -12.41
CA LEU A 5 -7.77 16.43 -11.37
C LEU A 5 -9.21 16.09 -10.99
N GLU A 6 -10.08 17.09 -10.94
CA GLU A 6 -11.50 16.90 -10.64
C GLU A 6 -12.17 16.00 -11.68
N GLN A 7 -11.93 16.26 -12.96
CA GLN A 7 -12.40 15.40 -14.05
C GLN A 7 -11.88 13.96 -13.93
N PHE A 8 -10.61 13.76 -13.59
CA PHE A 8 -10.05 12.43 -13.35
C PHE A 8 -10.77 11.72 -12.19
N ILE A 9 -10.98 12.41 -11.06
CA ILE A 9 -11.65 11.83 -9.89
C ILE A 9 -13.10 11.46 -10.22
N GLU A 10 -13.82 12.32 -10.93
CA GLU A 10 -15.20 12.05 -11.37
C GLU A 10 -15.28 10.82 -12.28
N GLY A 11 -14.35 10.69 -13.24
CA GLY A 11 -14.24 9.52 -14.11
C GLY A 11 -13.95 8.24 -13.31
N LEU A 12 -12.95 8.29 -12.44
CA LEU A 12 -12.57 7.17 -11.57
C LEU A 12 -13.71 6.75 -10.64
N GLN A 13 -14.55 7.67 -10.18
CA GLN A 13 -15.70 7.33 -9.34
C GLN A 13 -16.72 6.44 -10.05
N GLN A 14 -16.81 6.51 -11.39
CA GLN A 14 -17.68 5.66 -12.20
C GLN A 14 -17.08 4.27 -12.47
N ALA A 15 -15.81 4.04 -12.15
CA ALA A 15 -15.18 2.73 -12.30
C ALA A 15 -15.88 1.67 -11.44
N SER A 16 -16.16 0.52 -12.05
CA SER A 16 -16.87 -0.60 -11.44
C SER A 16 -16.07 -1.91 -11.45
N THR A 17 -15.03 -1.96 -12.27
CA THR A 17 -14.14 -3.11 -12.44
C THR A 17 -12.67 -2.69 -12.32
N LEU A 18 -11.78 -3.67 -12.09
CA LEU A 18 -10.34 -3.40 -12.07
C LEU A 18 -9.82 -2.96 -13.45
N ASP A 19 -10.45 -3.40 -14.53
CA ASP A 19 -10.14 -2.94 -15.89
C ASP A 19 -10.46 -1.44 -16.06
N ASP A 20 -11.54 -0.94 -15.45
CA ASP A 20 -11.86 0.50 -15.44
C ASP A 20 -10.79 1.31 -14.66
N VAL A 21 -10.25 0.74 -13.58
CA VAL A 21 -9.13 1.34 -12.83
C VAL A 21 -7.87 1.36 -13.68
N GLN A 22 -7.59 0.28 -14.42
CA GLN A 22 -6.49 0.23 -15.39
C GLN A 22 -6.63 1.29 -16.49
N ALA A 23 -7.84 1.50 -17.03
CA ALA A 23 -8.12 2.58 -17.98
C ALA A 23 -7.85 3.96 -17.36
N SER A 24 -8.30 4.20 -16.13
CA SER A 24 -8.06 5.45 -15.41
C SER A 24 -6.57 5.75 -15.22
N VAL A 25 -5.74 4.72 -15.04
CA VAL A 25 -4.27 4.86 -14.96
C VAL A 25 -3.68 5.34 -16.30
N PHE A 26 -4.21 4.87 -17.44
CA PHE A 26 -3.82 5.39 -18.76
C PHE A 26 -4.28 6.83 -18.98
N ASP A 27 -5.50 7.18 -18.59
CA ASP A 27 -6.00 8.56 -18.69
C ASP A 27 -5.13 9.52 -17.88
N LEU A 28 -4.73 9.11 -16.66
CA LEU A 28 -3.86 9.92 -15.80
C LEU A 28 -2.46 10.13 -16.40
N ARG A 29 -1.92 9.10 -17.07
CA ARG A 29 -0.66 9.20 -17.82
C ARG A 29 -0.77 10.30 -18.88
N ASP A 30 -1.83 10.26 -19.67
CA ASP A 30 -2.03 11.18 -20.79
C ASP A 30 -2.32 12.60 -20.30
N ILE A 31 -3.07 12.75 -19.22
CA ILE A 31 -3.37 14.02 -18.54
C ILE A 31 -2.11 14.75 -18.08
N TYR A 32 -1.17 14.02 -17.45
CA TYR A 32 0.07 14.61 -16.94
C TYR A 32 1.21 14.59 -17.96
N GLU A 33 0.98 14.04 -19.15
CA GLU A 33 1.97 13.89 -20.23
C GLU A 33 3.27 13.23 -19.75
N VAL A 34 3.14 12.22 -18.89
CA VAL A 34 4.27 11.39 -18.41
C VAL A 34 4.39 10.11 -19.22
N GLU A 35 5.55 9.44 -19.16
CA GLU A 35 5.71 8.16 -19.89
C GLU A 35 4.90 7.06 -19.22
N HIS A 36 4.91 7.02 -17.89
CA HIS A 36 4.24 5.96 -17.16
C HIS A 36 3.58 6.39 -15.85
N VAL A 37 2.50 5.67 -15.55
CA VAL A 37 1.80 5.66 -14.27
C VAL A 37 1.65 4.21 -13.82
N VAL A 38 1.88 3.96 -12.53
CA VAL A 38 1.76 2.64 -11.90
C VAL A 38 1.02 2.80 -10.59
N TYR A 39 -0.02 2.00 -10.40
CA TYR A 39 -0.62 1.73 -9.11
C TYR A 39 -0.39 0.25 -8.80
N HIS A 40 0.21 -0.04 -7.65
CA HIS A 40 0.42 -1.39 -7.17
C HIS A 40 0.04 -1.49 -5.70
N SER A 41 -0.79 -2.47 -5.35
CA SER A 41 -1.23 -2.72 -3.99
C SER A 41 -0.92 -4.15 -3.55
N VAL A 42 -0.61 -4.28 -2.27
CA VAL A 42 -0.47 -5.54 -1.55
C VAL A 42 -1.41 -5.50 -0.36
N ASN A 43 -2.28 -6.50 -0.24
CA ASN A 43 -3.17 -6.62 0.90
C ASN A 43 -2.53 -7.42 2.05
N ALA A 44 -3.12 -7.35 3.25
CA ALA A 44 -2.58 -8.00 4.44
C ALA A 44 -2.53 -9.55 4.36
N SER A 45 -3.27 -10.15 3.43
CA SER A 45 -3.22 -11.60 3.12
C SER A 45 -2.17 -11.96 2.05
N GLY A 46 -1.43 -10.98 1.52
CA GLY A 46 -0.41 -11.19 0.48
C GLY A 46 -0.95 -11.21 -0.95
N GLY A 47 -2.24 -10.94 -1.16
CA GLY A 47 -2.79 -10.72 -2.50
C GLY A 47 -2.26 -9.42 -3.09
N GLN A 48 -1.97 -9.43 -4.39
CA GLN A 48 -1.40 -8.30 -5.12
C GLN A 48 -2.32 -7.89 -6.25
N TYR A 49 -2.41 -6.59 -6.50
CA TYR A 49 -3.08 -6.02 -7.65
C TYR A 49 -2.24 -4.89 -8.23
N ALA A 50 -2.22 -4.78 -9.55
CA ALA A 50 -1.52 -3.74 -10.26
C ALA A 50 -2.37 -3.19 -11.41
N ALA A 51 -2.37 -1.87 -11.55
CA ALA A 51 -2.82 -1.16 -12.73
C ALA A 51 -1.66 -0.28 -13.20
N LEU A 52 -1.12 -0.53 -14.40
CA LEU A 52 0.15 0.06 -14.82
C LEU A 52 0.23 0.29 -16.32
N THR A 53 1.12 1.18 -16.73
CA THR A 53 1.37 1.50 -18.14
C THR A 53 2.72 1.01 -18.67
N TYR A 54 3.50 0.27 -17.86
CA TYR A 54 4.74 -0.34 -18.35
C TYR A 54 4.46 -1.40 -19.41
N SER A 55 5.44 -1.67 -20.27
CA SER A 55 5.35 -2.78 -21.22
C SER A 55 5.27 -4.12 -20.48
N THR A 56 4.57 -5.08 -21.07
CA THR A 56 4.48 -6.44 -20.54
C THR A 56 5.86 -7.08 -20.40
N ASP A 57 6.76 -6.85 -21.37
CA ASP A 57 8.13 -7.37 -21.34
C ASP A 57 8.91 -6.90 -20.11
N TRP A 58 8.77 -5.60 -19.75
CA TRP A 58 9.40 -5.07 -18.55
C TRP A 58 8.79 -5.64 -17.28
N VAL A 59 7.45 -5.76 -17.22
CA VAL A 59 6.75 -6.34 -16.07
C VAL A 59 7.20 -7.79 -15.85
N ASP A 60 7.26 -8.59 -16.90
CA ASP A 60 7.68 -9.98 -16.84
C ASP A 60 9.14 -10.10 -16.35
N GLN A 61 10.04 -9.27 -16.88
CA GLN A 61 11.43 -9.21 -16.43
C GLN A 61 11.55 -8.79 -14.96
N TYR A 62 10.79 -7.77 -14.55
CA TYR A 62 10.79 -7.28 -13.18
C TYR A 62 10.39 -8.38 -12.19
N LEU A 63 9.33 -9.11 -12.51
CA LEU A 63 8.82 -10.21 -11.69
C LEU A 63 9.77 -11.42 -11.72
N SER A 64 10.27 -11.82 -12.89
CA SER A 64 11.15 -12.99 -13.03
C SER A 64 12.46 -12.82 -12.26
N ASN A 65 12.97 -11.59 -12.21
CA ASN A 65 14.24 -11.28 -11.56
C ASN A 65 14.08 -10.89 -10.08
N GLY A 66 12.84 -10.80 -9.58
CA GLY A 66 12.55 -10.45 -8.18
C GLY A 66 13.04 -9.05 -7.81
N TYR A 67 12.83 -8.08 -8.72
CA TYR A 67 13.32 -6.71 -8.54
C TYR A 67 12.66 -5.98 -7.38
N ASP A 68 11.48 -6.41 -6.92
CA ASP A 68 10.81 -5.90 -5.72
C ASP A 68 11.71 -5.89 -4.46
N ARG A 69 12.65 -6.82 -4.38
CA ARG A 69 13.55 -6.98 -3.21
C ARG A 69 14.74 -6.03 -3.21
N ILE A 70 15.13 -5.56 -4.40
CA ILE A 70 16.32 -4.73 -4.60
C ILE A 70 15.98 -3.31 -5.04
N ASP A 71 14.74 -3.07 -5.47
CA ASP A 71 14.25 -1.78 -5.94
C ASP A 71 14.31 -0.74 -4.81
N PRO A 72 15.18 0.29 -4.93
CA PRO A 72 15.29 1.33 -3.92
C PRO A 72 13.98 2.11 -3.70
N VAL A 73 13.08 2.14 -4.69
CA VAL A 73 11.76 2.78 -4.59
C VAL A 73 10.88 2.01 -3.63
N VAL A 74 10.80 0.68 -3.78
CA VAL A 74 10.02 -0.20 -2.90
C VAL A 74 10.56 -0.12 -1.46
N VAL A 75 11.88 -0.25 -1.30
CA VAL A 75 12.54 -0.15 0.02
C VAL A 75 12.31 1.23 0.64
N GLY A 76 12.45 2.30 -0.14
CA GLY A 76 12.23 3.67 0.30
C GLY A 76 10.79 3.93 0.76
N CYS A 77 9.81 3.27 0.16
CA CYS A 77 8.39 3.44 0.50
C CYS A 77 7.97 2.68 1.77
N TYR A 78 8.75 1.68 2.24
CA TYR A 78 8.38 0.94 3.45
C TYR A 78 8.36 1.80 4.72
N GLN A 79 9.22 2.81 4.81
CA GLN A 79 9.42 3.60 6.04
C GLN A 79 9.07 5.08 5.87
N ARG A 80 8.43 5.45 4.75
CA ARG A 80 8.10 6.85 4.43
C ARG A 80 6.60 7.04 4.30
N PHE A 81 6.12 8.14 4.85
CA PHE A 81 4.74 8.61 4.69
C PHE A 81 4.62 9.64 3.56
N HIS A 82 5.68 10.42 3.33
CA HIS A 82 5.71 11.42 2.26
C HIS A 82 6.09 10.78 0.93
N PRO A 83 5.69 11.39 -0.20
CA PRO A 83 6.14 10.94 -1.51
C PRO A 83 7.66 10.88 -1.63
N VAL A 84 8.11 9.91 -2.42
CA VAL A 84 9.51 9.59 -2.68
C VAL A 84 9.85 10.04 -4.10
N ASP A 85 10.64 11.11 -4.20
CA ASP A 85 11.31 11.48 -5.44
C ASP A 85 12.51 10.54 -5.64
N TRP A 86 12.55 9.84 -6.77
CA TRP A 86 13.58 8.83 -7.05
C TRP A 86 14.98 9.41 -6.96
N ARG A 87 15.19 10.68 -7.28
CA ARG A 87 16.50 11.36 -7.20
C ARG A 87 17.06 11.43 -5.79
N ARG A 88 16.21 11.30 -4.77
CA ARG A 88 16.58 11.34 -3.35
C ARG A 88 16.89 9.96 -2.77
N LEU A 89 16.78 8.91 -3.57
CA LEU A 89 17.11 7.55 -3.18
C LEU A 89 18.61 7.28 -3.36
N ASP A 90 19.11 6.29 -2.63
CA ASP A 90 20.49 5.84 -2.78
C ASP A 90 20.61 4.86 -3.95
N TRP A 91 21.15 5.36 -5.06
CA TRP A 91 21.49 4.58 -6.25
C TRP A 91 22.97 4.23 -6.32
N SER A 92 23.75 4.44 -5.25
CA SER A 92 25.21 4.23 -5.26
C SER A 92 25.62 2.75 -5.19
N GLY A 93 24.69 1.85 -4.86
CA GLY A 93 24.92 0.41 -4.94
C GLY A 93 25.04 -0.08 -6.39
N LYS A 94 25.95 -1.02 -6.67
CA LYS A 94 26.08 -1.62 -8.02
C LYS A 94 24.75 -2.22 -8.49
N VAL A 95 24.11 -3.00 -7.63
CA VAL A 95 22.81 -3.63 -7.91
C VAL A 95 21.74 -2.60 -8.28
N SER A 96 21.62 -1.52 -7.50
CA SER A 96 20.66 -0.44 -7.77
C SER A 96 20.94 0.29 -9.08
N ARG A 97 22.21 0.52 -9.44
CA ARG A 97 22.58 1.13 -10.71
C ARG A 97 22.26 0.25 -11.91
N ASP A 98 22.59 -1.04 -11.81
CA ASP A 98 22.33 -2.00 -12.88
C ASP A 98 20.82 -2.09 -13.14
N PHE A 99 20.02 -2.21 -12.06
CA PHE A 99 18.56 -2.16 -12.12
C PHE A 99 18.02 -0.88 -12.76
N MET A 100 18.49 0.31 -12.34
CA MET A 100 18.06 1.58 -12.95
C MET A 100 18.43 1.65 -14.44
N GLY A 101 19.61 1.15 -14.83
CA GLY A 101 20.01 1.08 -16.23
C GLY A 101 19.11 0.18 -17.06
N GLU A 102 18.73 -0.99 -16.53
CA GLU A 102 17.77 -1.88 -17.18
C GLU A 102 16.38 -1.24 -17.30
N ALA A 103 15.89 -0.60 -16.24
CA ALA A 103 14.60 0.09 -16.24
C ALA A 103 14.57 1.20 -17.30
N GLN A 104 15.63 2.01 -17.38
CA GLN A 104 15.77 3.06 -18.39
C GLN A 104 15.78 2.48 -19.81
N ASN A 105 16.53 1.39 -20.05
CA ASN A 105 16.57 0.72 -21.36
C ASN A 105 15.20 0.15 -21.75
N ALA A 106 14.39 -0.25 -20.78
CA ALA A 106 13.02 -0.72 -20.98
C ALA A 106 11.98 0.41 -21.13
N GLY A 107 12.41 1.68 -21.03
CA GLY A 107 11.54 2.85 -21.23
C GLY A 107 10.86 3.38 -19.96
N VAL A 108 11.17 2.84 -18.77
CA VAL A 108 10.56 3.28 -17.48
C VAL A 108 10.83 4.76 -17.19
N GLY A 109 11.93 5.29 -17.70
CA GLY A 109 12.39 6.66 -17.48
C GLY A 109 13.48 6.75 -16.41
N ASN A 110 14.17 7.89 -16.39
CA ASN A 110 15.24 8.17 -15.41
C ASN A 110 14.74 8.93 -14.18
N GLN A 111 13.49 9.40 -14.20
CA GLN A 111 12.86 10.14 -13.11
C GLN A 111 11.60 9.43 -12.65
N GLY A 112 11.29 9.55 -11.36
CA GLY A 112 10.02 9.09 -10.84
C GLY A 112 9.66 9.71 -9.49
N TYR A 113 8.38 9.63 -9.18
CA TYR A 113 7.79 10.17 -7.98
C TYR A 113 6.72 9.20 -7.47
N THR A 114 6.95 8.62 -6.31
CA THR A 114 6.13 7.54 -5.76
C THR A 114 5.45 7.97 -4.48
N VAL A 115 4.13 7.87 -4.42
CA VAL A 115 3.31 8.13 -3.23
C VAL A 115 3.02 6.79 -2.54
N PRO A 116 3.60 6.53 -1.35
CA PRO A 116 3.23 5.37 -0.55
C PRO A 116 1.87 5.60 0.14
N ILE A 117 1.03 4.58 0.18
CA ILE A 117 -0.32 4.63 0.74
C ILE A 117 -0.50 3.46 1.71
N ARG A 118 -1.02 3.74 2.90
CA ARG A 118 -1.37 2.72 3.91
C ARG A 118 -2.89 2.66 4.05
N GLY A 119 -3.44 1.48 3.83
CA GLY A 119 -4.88 1.22 3.95
C GLY A 119 -5.31 0.94 5.40
N PRO A 120 -6.59 1.12 5.71
CA PRO A 120 -7.13 0.99 7.07
C PRO A 120 -7.10 -0.45 7.62
N SER A 121 -6.86 -1.46 6.78
CA SER A 121 -6.76 -2.86 7.20
C SER A 121 -5.40 -3.48 6.87
N GLY A 122 -4.34 -2.66 6.90
CA GLY A 122 -2.97 -3.12 6.70
C GLY A 122 -2.53 -3.22 5.25
N GLN A 123 -3.34 -2.75 4.30
CA GLN A 123 -2.94 -2.71 2.90
C GLN A 123 -1.78 -1.72 2.73
N PHE A 124 -0.89 -2.03 1.80
CA PHE A 124 0.15 -1.13 1.36
C PHE A 124 0.06 -0.97 -0.15
N ALA A 125 -0.05 0.25 -0.62
CA ALA A 125 -0.03 0.55 -2.03
C ALA A 125 1.03 1.60 -2.36
N MET A 126 1.46 1.59 -3.61
CA MET A 126 2.36 2.57 -4.19
C MET A 126 1.72 3.08 -5.46
N PHE A 127 1.65 4.40 -5.57
CA PHE A 127 1.31 5.09 -6.81
C PHE A 127 2.57 5.79 -7.32
N THR A 128 2.98 5.51 -8.55
CA THR A 128 4.20 6.04 -9.16
C THR A 128 3.85 6.74 -10.46
N VAL A 129 4.46 7.89 -10.68
CA VAL A 129 4.62 8.49 -12.00
C VAL A 129 6.10 8.46 -12.37
N SER A 130 6.43 8.08 -13.60
CA SER A 130 7.81 8.06 -14.10
C SER A 130 7.93 8.61 -15.51
N HIS A 131 9.09 9.19 -15.81
CA HIS A 131 9.35 9.87 -17.07
C HIS A 131 10.84 9.99 -17.37
N ASN A 132 11.20 10.05 -18.64
CA ASN A 132 12.52 10.39 -19.12
C ASN A 132 12.68 11.90 -19.28
N ALA A 133 13.29 12.56 -18.28
CA ALA A 133 13.43 14.01 -18.27
C ALA A 133 14.71 14.49 -17.57
N SER A 134 15.10 15.74 -17.88
CA SER A 134 16.13 16.41 -17.12
C SER A 134 15.64 16.78 -15.72
N ASP A 135 16.57 16.87 -14.76
CA ASP A 135 16.26 17.22 -13.37
C ASP A 135 15.47 18.53 -13.25
N THR A 136 15.78 19.54 -14.07
CA THR A 136 15.07 20.82 -14.05
C THR A 136 13.62 20.68 -14.49
N LYS A 137 13.34 19.90 -15.54
CA LYS A 137 11.96 19.66 -16.00
C LYS A 137 11.19 18.88 -14.94
N TRP A 138 11.82 17.84 -14.37
CA TRP A 138 11.19 17.00 -13.35
C TRP A 138 10.90 17.74 -12.04
N THR A 139 11.81 18.61 -11.58
CA THR A 139 11.56 19.47 -10.41
C THR A 139 10.35 20.36 -10.63
N ARG A 140 10.23 21.03 -11.78
CA ARG A 140 9.07 21.89 -12.07
C ARG A 140 7.77 21.09 -12.07
N PHE A 141 7.77 19.92 -12.72
CA PHE A 141 6.62 19.02 -12.75
C PHE A 141 6.18 18.61 -11.33
N THR A 142 7.11 18.06 -10.54
CA THR A 142 6.83 17.58 -9.18
C THR A 142 6.37 18.70 -8.24
N GLU A 143 6.98 19.89 -8.32
CA GLU A 143 6.57 21.06 -7.52
C GLU A 143 5.16 21.55 -7.89
N ALA A 144 4.81 21.53 -9.18
CA ALA A 144 3.51 21.95 -9.67
C ALA A 144 2.39 20.95 -9.31
N HIS A 145 2.68 19.65 -9.34
CA HIS A 145 1.65 18.61 -9.30
C HIS A 145 1.65 17.74 -8.04
N THR A 146 2.56 17.95 -7.07
CA THR A 146 2.66 17.10 -5.86
C THR A 146 1.31 16.90 -5.15
N ARG A 147 0.51 17.96 -4.97
CA ARG A 147 -0.79 17.88 -4.30
C ARG A 147 -1.77 17.02 -5.08
N ASP A 148 -1.81 17.20 -6.38
CA ASP A 148 -2.76 16.52 -7.26
C ASP A 148 -2.38 15.04 -7.41
N LEU A 149 -1.09 14.72 -7.49
CA LEU A 149 -0.59 13.34 -7.50
C LEU A 149 -0.90 12.61 -6.19
N ILE A 150 -0.75 13.28 -5.04
CA ILE A 150 -1.14 12.69 -3.74
C ILE A 150 -2.63 12.39 -3.71
N LEU A 151 -3.48 13.31 -4.17
CA LEU A 151 -4.93 13.10 -4.19
C LEU A 151 -5.31 11.98 -5.16
N ALA A 152 -4.79 11.99 -6.40
CA ALA A 152 -5.03 10.95 -7.39
C ALA A 152 -4.64 9.56 -6.85
N ALA A 153 -3.48 9.45 -6.20
CA ALA A 153 -3.00 8.24 -5.55
C ALA A 153 -4.01 7.70 -4.53
N HIS A 154 -4.52 8.56 -3.64
CA HIS A 154 -5.47 8.15 -2.60
C HIS A 154 -6.84 7.77 -3.18
N TYR A 155 -7.35 8.50 -4.16
CA TYR A 155 -8.61 8.15 -4.83
C TYR A 155 -8.51 6.84 -5.61
N LEU A 156 -7.41 6.61 -6.34
CA LEU A 156 -7.13 5.32 -7.00
C LEU A 156 -7.13 4.18 -6.00
N ASN A 157 -6.42 4.35 -4.89
CA ASN A 157 -6.36 3.33 -3.86
C ASN A 157 -7.73 3.04 -3.23
N GLN A 158 -8.51 4.08 -2.93
CA GLN A 158 -9.86 3.91 -2.40
C GLN A 158 -10.75 3.13 -3.37
N LYS A 159 -10.73 3.49 -4.66
CA LYS A 159 -11.56 2.85 -5.68
C LYS A 159 -11.14 1.40 -5.95
N ALA A 160 -9.85 1.13 -6.04
CA ALA A 160 -9.33 -0.24 -6.18
C ALA A 160 -9.78 -1.12 -5.01
N LEU A 161 -9.64 -0.64 -3.76
CA LEU A 161 -10.10 -1.38 -2.58
C LEU A 161 -11.62 -1.55 -2.54
N GLU A 162 -12.40 -0.57 -3.00
CA GLU A 162 -13.86 -0.69 -3.11
C GLU A 162 -14.26 -1.86 -4.03
N ILE A 163 -13.62 -1.96 -5.19
CA ILE A 163 -13.88 -3.00 -6.20
C ILE A 163 -13.40 -4.37 -5.73
N GLU A 164 -12.18 -4.47 -5.18
CA GLU A 164 -11.63 -5.72 -4.64
C GLU A 164 -12.51 -6.33 -3.54
N ASN A 165 -13.15 -5.49 -2.72
CA ASN A 165 -14.07 -5.92 -1.66
C ASN A 165 -15.51 -6.15 -2.16
N GLY A 166 -15.75 -6.13 -3.48
CA GLY A 166 -17.06 -6.37 -4.08
C GLY A 166 -18.06 -5.23 -3.84
N GLY A 167 -17.61 -3.98 -3.81
CA GLY A 167 -18.46 -2.78 -3.65
C GLY A 167 -19.07 -2.61 -2.26
N THR A 168 -18.78 -3.52 -1.32
CA THR A 168 -19.16 -3.37 0.08
C THR A 168 -17.90 -3.45 0.92
N ALA A 169 -17.64 -2.42 1.72
CA ALA A 169 -16.62 -2.44 2.77
C ALA A 169 -17.00 -3.42 3.91
N LYS A 170 -17.51 -4.61 3.58
CA LYS A 170 -17.78 -5.67 4.53
C LYS A 170 -16.49 -6.42 4.76
N SER A 171 -15.71 -5.93 5.71
CA SER A 171 -14.79 -6.77 6.48
C SER A 171 -15.55 -8.02 6.92
N THR A 172 -15.35 -9.14 6.23
CA THR A 172 -15.88 -10.47 6.59
C THR A 172 -15.31 -10.96 7.92
N ALA A 173 -14.24 -10.31 8.40
CA ALA A 173 -13.66 -10.60 9.71
C ALA A 173 -14.56 -10.05 10.82
N ARG A 174 -15.14 -10.94 11.62
CA ARG A 174 -15.96 -10.62 12.79
C ARG A 174 -15.24 -9.62 13.69
N ALA A 175 -15.96 -8.60 14.16
CA ALA A 175 -15.38 -7.58 15.04
C ALA A 175 -14.95 -8.19 16.39
N LEU A 176 -13.76 -7.80 16.85
CA LEU A 176 -13.31 -8.11 18.20
C LEU A 176 -14.17 -7.34 19.21
N SER A 177 -14.61 -8.02 20.27
CA SER A 177 -15.26 -7.35 21.39
C SER A 177 -14.25 -6.45 22.13
N PRO A 178 -14.71 -5.47 22.93
CA PRO A 178 -13.81 -4.64 23.73
C PRO A 178 -12.86 -5.49 24.60
N ARG A 179 -13.39 -6.51 25.30
CA ARG A 179 -12.57 -7.38 26.16
C ARG A 179 -11.60 -8.28 25.40
N GLU A 180 -11.97 -8.75 24.21
CA GLU A 180 -11.05 -9.47 23.32
C GLU A 180 -9.90 -8.57 22.86
N ARG A 181 -10.21 -7.30 22.55
CA ARG A 181 -9.23 -6.30 22.17
C ARG A 181 -8.29 -6.00 23.33
N ASP A 182 -8.81 -5.72 24.52
CA ASP A 182 -8.02 -5.43 25.72
C ASP A 182 -7.05 -6.58 26.04
N ALA A 183 -7.55 -7.83 25.97
CA ALA A 183 -6.73 -9.01 26.18
C ALA A 183 -5.58 -9.10 25.16
N LEU A 184 -5.85 -8.90 23.86
CA LEU A 184 -4.79 -8.90 22.84
C LEU A 184 -3.83 -7.70 22.99
N THR A 185 -4.32 -6.51 23.39
CA THR A 185 -3.48 -5.33 23.61
C THR A 185 -2.44 -5.59 24.70
N LEU A 186 -2.85 -6.12 25.85
CA LEU A 186 -1.92 -6.43 26.94
C LEU A 186 -0.87 -7.46 26.53
N LEU A 187 -1.27 -8.49 25.78
CA LEU A 187 -0.33 -9.46 25.22
C LEU A 187 0.62 -8.83 24.19
N ALA A 188 0.13 -7.90 23.36
CA ALA A 188 0.95 -7.15 22.41
C ALA A 188 2.00 -6.26 23.11
N LEU A 189 1.67 -5.73 24.30
CA LEU A 189 2.58 -4.98 25.18
C LEU A 189 3.56 -5.89 25.94
N GLY A 190 3.51 -7.21 25.74
CA GLY A 190 4.45 -8.17 26.32
C GLY A 190 4.03 -8.72 27.69
N TYR A 191 2.80 -8.48 28.14
CA TYR A 191 2.32 -9.01 29.42
C TYR A 191 2.17 -10.53 29.37
N SER A 192 2.53 -11.21 30.45
CA SER A 192 2.15 -12.62 30.64
C SER A 192 0.64 -12.75 30.87
N ARG A 193 0.10 -13.96 30.71
CA ARG A 193 -1.33 -14.21 30.95
C ARG A 193 -1.75 -13.88 32.39
N ALA A 194 -0.90 -14.17 33.37
CA ALA A 194 -1.14 -13.82 34.76
C ALA A 194 -1.25 -12.30 34.93
N GLN A 195 -0.23 -11.54 34.47
CA GLN A 195 -0.23 -10.08 34.54
C GLN A 195 -1.40 -9.44 33.79
N ALA A 196 -1.75 -9.97 32.60
CA ALA A 196 -2.87 -9.47 31.83
C ALA A 196 -4.22 -9.74 32.50
N SER A 197 -4.39 -10.91 33.14
CA SER A 197 -5.60 -11.23 33.89
C SER A 197 -5.76 -10.37 35.14
N GLU A 198 -4.65 -10.11 35.85
CA GLU A 198 -4.60 -9.21 37.00
C GLU A 198 -4.96 -7.78 36.58
N SER A 199 -4.36 -7.28 35.50
CA SER A 199 -4.63 -5.94 34.97
C SER A 199 -6.08 -5.75 34.49
N LEU A 200 -6.76 -6.81 34.09
CA LEU A 200 -8.16 -6.76 33.65
C LEU A 200 -9.17 -7.10 34.75
N GLU A 201 -8.68 -7.41 35.96
CA GLU A 201 -9.47 -7.84 37.13
C GLU A 201 -10.34 -9.07 36.81
N ILE A 202 -9.77 -10.06 36.10
CA ILE A 202 -10.45 -11.31 35.73
C ILE A 202 -9.58 -12.52 36.04
N SER A 203 -10.16 -13.72 36.02
CA SER A 203 -9.39 -14.96 36.13
C SER A 203 -8.57 -15.22 34.85
N GLU A 204 -7.44 -15.91 34.97
CA GLU A 204 -6.67 -16.43 33.81
C GLU A 204 -7.53 -17.32 32.89
N HIS A 205 -8.51 -18.03 33.47
CA HIS A 205 -9.46 -18.82 32.69
C HIS A 205 -10.34 -17.92 31.81
N THR A 206 -10.88 -16.84 32.36
CA THR A 206 -11.68 -15.85 31.61
C THR A 206 -10.84 -15.18 30.53
N LEU A 207 -9.59 -14.80 30.84
CA LEU A 207 -8.66 -14.25 29.85
C LEU A 207 -8.44 -15.22 28.69
N ARG A 208 -8.26 -16.52 28.98
CA ARG A 208 -8.11 -17.56 27.94
C ARG A 208 -9.33 -17.61 27.01
N VAL A 209 -10.54 -17.48 27.54
CA VAL A 209 -11.77 -17.46 26.71
C VAL A 209 -11.75 -16.27 25.75
N TYR A 210 -11.36 -15.08 26.20
CA TYR A 210 -11.23 -13.91 25.32
C TYR A 210 -10.15 -14.11 24.24
N ILE A 211 -9.01 -14.71 24.59
CA ILE A 211 -7.95 -15.00 23.62
C ILE A 211 -8.43 -16.00 22.56
N GLU A 212 -9.13 -17.07 22.95
CA GLU A 212 -9.66 -18.05 21.99
C GLU A 212 -10.75 -17.45 21.10
N GLY A 213 -11.64 -16.62 21.65
CA GLY A 213 -12.64 -15.89 20.88
C GLY A 213 -11.99 -14.97 19.83
N ALA A 214 -10.97 -14.22 20.23
CA ALA A 214 -10.20 -13.35 19.33
C ALA A 214 -9.49 -14.16 18.23
N ARG A 215 -8.81 -15.26 18.60
CA ARG A 215 -8.13 -16.16 17.64
C ARG A 215 -9.10 -16.69 16.59
N TYR A 216 -10.25 -17.19 17.02
CA TYR A 216 -11.27 -17.72 16.12
C TYR A 216 -11.79 -16.64 15.16
N LYS A 217 -12.11 -15.44 15.66
CA LYS A 217 -12.61 -14.32 14.84
C LYS A 217 -11.58 -13.81 13.82
N LEU A 218 -10.29 -13.88 14.16
CA LEU A 218 -9.19 -13.47 13.30
C LEU A 218 -8.69 -14.59 12.36
N GLY A 219 -9.15 -15.84 12.53
CA GLY A 219 -8.61 -16.98 11.80
C GLY A 219 -7.17 -17.33 12.20
N ALA A 220 -6.76 -16.98 13.42
CA ALA A 220 -5.37 -17.08 13.85
C ALA A 220 -5.00 -18.47 14.38
N MET A 221 -3.88 -19.01 13.89
CA MET A 221 -3.34 -20.31 14.32
C MET A 221 -2.91 -20.36 15.79
N ASN A 222 -2.42 -19.26 16.35
CA ASN A 222 -1.99 -19.15 17.74
C ASN A 222 -2.14 -17.71 18.25
N THR A 223 -1.88 -17.48 19.54
CA THR A 223 -2.04 -16.16 20.17
C THR A 223 -1.12 -15.10 19.55
N THR A 224 0.13 -15.43 19.27
CA THR A 224 1.08 -14.51 18.63
C THR A 224 0.62 -14.12 17.23
N HIS A 225 0.13 -15.08 16.46
CA HIS A 225 -0.47 -14.85 15.14
C HIS A 225 -1.73 -13.98 15.26
N ALA A 226 -2.55 -14.15 16.30
CA ALA A 226 -3.73 -13.31 16.54
C ALA A 226 -3.34 -11.86 16.82
N VAL A 227 -2.32 -11.64 17.66
CA VAL A 227 -1.77 -10.30 17.91
C VAL A 227 -1.23 -9.70 16.61
N ALA A 228 -0.44 -10.45 15.85
CA ALA A 228 0.13 -9.99 14.58
C ALA A 228 -0.95 -9.61 13.55
N LEU A 229 -1.99 -10.44 13.37
CA LEU A 229 -3.11 -10.13 12.47
C LEU A 229 -3.91 -8.93 12.95
N ALA A 230 -4.17 -8.82 14.25
CA ALA A 230 -4.94 -7.70 14.79
C ALA A 230 -4.19 -6.37 14.64
N LEU A 231 -2.87 -6.36 14.78
CA LEU A 231 -2.03 -5.19 14.48
C LEU A 231 -1.98 -4.88 12.99
N ALA A 232 -1.71 -5.89 12.16
CA ALA A 232 -1.66 -5.73 10.71
C ALA A 232 -2.97 -5.17 10.16
N GLN A 233 -4.12 -5.63 10.66
CA GLN A 233 -5.45 -5.17 10.23
C GLN A 233 -5.90 -3.85 10.87
N GLY A 234 -5.06 -3.15 11.64
CA GLY A 234 -5.43 -1.90 12.31
C GLY A 234 -6.50 -2.06 13.39
N ARG A 235 -6.70 -3.27 13.92
CA ARG A 235 -7.68 -3.58 14.99
C ARG A 235 -7.14 -3.32 16.39
N LEU A 236 -5.82 -3.19 16.50
CA LEU A 236 -5.08 -2.78 17.69
C LEU A 236 -4.22 -1.57 17.32
N VAL A 237 -4.19 -0.59 18.23
CA VAL A 237 -3.31 0.58 18.21
C VAL A 237 -2.92 0.81 19.68
N PHE A 238 -1.67 1.16 19.94
CA PHE A 238 -1.13 1.40 21.28
C PHE A 238 -0.35 2.72 21.34
#